data_AF-A0A4P2Q8K3-F1
#
_entry.id   AF-A0A4P2Q8K3-F1
#
_cell.length_a   1.000
_cell.length_b   1.000
_cell.length_c   1.000
_cell.angle_alpha   90.00
_cell.angle_beta   90.00
_cell.angle_gamma   90.00
#
_symmetry.space_group_name_H-M   'P 1'
#
loop_
_entity.id
_entity.type
_entity.pdbx_description
1 polymer ?
#
loop_
_entity_poly.entity_id
_entity_poly.type
_entity_poly.pdbx_seq_one_letter_code
_entity_poly.pdbx_strand_id
1 'polypeptide(L)'
;MGCLPGTHDVDGNPLTGECGCEYACTPTSTGGDPIDGDYTDDNCDGGDGLVERCVYVSASEGDDGNSGTRMAPMRTIAAAIQAARDNAVPAVCLSGELYEEAVTVASGISVYGGFDHKDPDFKFRRSPAVTTTVRAMGTVFHAPAIEQETHIEGLTIEALSPSSRGASTYGVRLGGGRAQLFVRYNHIDVEDGQDGADGAHGAAHSAGTAPAGKAGEVGCDACSSKGYGGAQPTCTEFGGAGGRGGYNNNAGAAGSPGSGGAVGGPGGASARSCGSDSAGGGTGTAGAPGQQGRPGAGGASLGTIASGIYQPARGASGQNGTTGRGGGGGGGGGGGSCGIGCLCYEDRGGGGGSGGCGGLGGRPGQGGGGGGGSFGVLAAGGHVVVSGNVITTGAGGTGGRGGDGGVGQRGGSGGLGGSARDDSGGGGTGGKGGNGGDGGPGAGGGGGPSACLAQSASVTFTFADNNCTTGTPGFGGASGTNPSGGVGGPGSNGMAGANLQIN
;
A
#
# COMPACT_ATOMS: atom_id res chain seq x y z
N MET A 1 -19.37 -62.58 -30.14
CA MET A 1 -19.07 -63.20 -28.84
C MET A 1 -18.70 -62.03 -27.94
N GLY A 2 -19.38 -61.87 -26.81
CA GLY A 2 -19.05 -60.81 -25.86
C GLY A 2 -18.00 -61.30 -24.86
N CYS A 3 -17.48 -60.38 -24.07
CA CYS A 3 -16.51 -60.68 -23.02
C CYS A 3 -17.08 -61.59 -21.92
N LEU A 4 -16.16 -62.29 -21.24
CA LEU A 4 -16.51 -63.11 -20.08
C LEU A 4 -16.99 -62.19 -18.94
N PRO A 5 -17.79 -62.70 -17.98
CA PRO A 5 -18.20 -61.91 -16.83
C PRO A 5 -16.99 -61.32 -16.09
N GLY A 6 -16.98 -60.00 -15.93
CA GLY A 6 -15.90 -59.27 -15.26
C GLY A 6 -14.74 -58.87 -16.18
N THR A 7 -14.82 -59.10 -17.49
CA THR A 7 -13.89 -58.54 -18.48
C THR A 7 -14.63 -57.72 -19.54
N HIS A 8 -13.96 -56.71 -20.09
CA HIS A 8 -14.51 -55.75 -21.05
C HIS A 8 -13.49 -55.48 -22.18
N ASP A 9 -14.02 -55.18 -23.36
CA ASP A 9 -13.30 -54.71 -24.55
C ASP A 9 -13.38 -53.17 -24.52
N VAL A 10 -12.30 -52.50 -24.10
CA VAL A 10 -12.29 -51.04 -23.93
C VAL A 10 -11.50 -50.33 -25.04
N ASP A 11 -10.67 -51.07 -25.77
CA ASP A 11 -9.84 -50.55 -26.85
C ASP A 11 -10.33 -50.93 -28.27
N GLY A 12 -11.30 -51.85 -28.38
CA GLY A 12 -11.86 -52.35 -29.63
C GLY A 12 -10.90 -53.26 -30.41
N ASN A 13 -9.81 -53.71 -29.80
CA ASN A 13 -8.76 -54.49 -30.43
C ASN A 13 -8.92 -55.98 -30.11
N PRO A 14 -9.28 -56.83 -31.08
CA PRO A 14 -9.49 -58.26 -30.82
C PRO A 14 -8.20 -59.04 -30.49
N LEU A 15 -7.03 -58.37 -30.52
CA LEU A 15 -5.72 -58.95 -30.23
C LEU A 15 -5.23 -58.68 -28.79
N THR A 16 -5.92 -57.85 -28.02
CA THR A 16 -5.61 -57.59 -26.60
C THR A 16 -6.44 -58.52 -25.71
N GLY A 17 -5.91 -58.89 -24.53
CA GLY A 17 -6.59 -59.79 -23.59
C GLY A 17 -6.97 -61.17 -24.14
N GLU A 18 -7.98 -61.80 -23.54
CA GLU A 18 -8.56 -63.06 -24.04
C GLU A 18 -9.70 -62.72 -25.02
N CYS A 19 -9.41 -62.77 -26.33
CA CYS A 19 -10.35 -62.46 -27.42
C CYS A 19 -10.84 -61.00 -27.49
N GLY A 20 -9.99 -60.02 -27.15
CA GLY A 20 -10.35 -58.59 -27.12
C GLY A 20 -11.01 -58.16 -25.81
N CYS A 21 -10.80 -58.91 -24.73
CA CYS A 21 -11.40 -58.64 -23.42
C CYS A 21 -10.28 -58.49 -22.39
N GLU A 22 -9.58 -57.37 -22.49
CA GLU A 22 -8.36 -57.01 -21.81
C GLU A 22 -8.59 -56.33 -20.46
N TYR A 23 -9.76 -55.72 -20.26
CA TYR A 23 -10.02 -54.92 -19.07
C TYR A 23 -10.83 -55.67 -18.03
N ALA A 24 -10.18 -56.09 -16.94
CA ALA A 24 -10.83 -56.78 -15.84
C ALA A 24 -11.45 -55.79 -14.86
N CYS A 25 -12.79 -55.72 -14.83
CA CYS A 25 -13.53 -54.81 -13.96
C CYS A 25 -14.94 -55.34 -13.67
N THR A 26 -15.41 -55.18 -12.43
CA THR A 26 -16.78 -55.55 -12.03
C THR A 26 -17.53 -54.28 -11.62
N PRO A 27 -18.56 -53.85 -12.37
CA PRO A 27 -19.17 -52.56 -12.14
C PRO A 27 -19.92 -52.54 -10.81
N THR A 28 -19.62 -51.54 -9.99
CA THR A 28 -20.26 -51.23 -8.70
C THR A 28 -21.36 -50.17 -8.90
N SER A 29 -21.31 -49.44 -10.01
CA SER A 29 -22.25 -48.40 -10.44
C SER A 29 -22.52 -48.52 -11.93
N THR A 30 -23.71 -48.10 -12.39
CA THR A 30 -24.09 -48.16 -13.81
C THR A 30 -24.20 -46.79 -14.47
N GLY A 31 -23.78 -45.71 -13.80
CA GLY A 31 -23.91 -44.36 -14.36
C GLY A 31 -23.22 -43.22 -13.62
N GLY A 32 -22.63 -43.48 -12.45
CA GLY A 32 -21.75 -42.55 -11.76
C GLY A 32 -20.40 -43.18 -11.53
N ASP A 33 -19.35 -42.46 -11.85
CA ASP A 33 -17.96 -42.82 -11.58
C ASP A 33 -17.24 -41.53 -11.18
N PRO A 34 -17.24 -41.18 -9.88
CA PRO A 34 -16.67 -39.93 -9.40
C PRO A 34 -15.14 -40.03 -9.34
N ILE A 35 -14.46 -38.97 -9.76
CA ILE A 35 -13.01 -38.85 -9.55
C ILE A 35 -12.69 -38.99 -8.06
N ASP A 36 -11.89 -39.99 -7.73
CA ASP A 36 -11.51 -40.27 -6.35
C ASP A 36 -10.01 -40.59 -6.17
N GLY A 37 -9.62 -40.89 -4.92
CA GLY A 37 -8.24 -41.17 -4.56
C GLY A 37 -7.84 -42.64 -4.71
N ASP A 38 -8.81 -43.53 -4.93
CA ASP A 38 -8.61 -44.97 -5.09
C ASP A 38 -8.44 -45.37 -6.56
N TYR A 39 -8.75 -44.45 -7.49
CA TYR A 39 -8.63 -44.62 -8.95
C TYR A 39 -9.45 -45.81 -9.45
N THR A 40 -10.60 -46.04 -8.82
CA THR A 40 -11.49 -47.15 -9.15
C THR A 40 -12.35 -46.76 -10.34
N ASP A 41 -12.45 -47.65 -11.32
CA ASP A 41 -13.42 -47.53 -12.42
C ASP A 41 -14.72 -48.22 -11.97
N ASP A 42 -15.65 -47.46 -11.40
CA ASP A 42 -16.89 -48.01 -10.83
C ASP A 42 -17.88 -48.48 -11.89
N ASN A 43 -17.79 -47.93 -13.11
CA ASN A 43 -18.72 -48.21 -14.21
C ASN A 43 -18.12 -49.12 -15.30
N CYS A 44 -16.84 -49.46 -15.17
CA CYS A 44 -16.03 -50.26 -16.09
C CYS A 44 -15.95 -49.69 -17.51
N ASP A 45 -15.90 -48.36 -17.69
CA ASP A 45 -15.85 -47.71 -19.00
C ASP A 45 -14.42 -47.47 -19.55
N GLY A 46 -13.40 -47.88 -18.78
CA GLY A 46 -12.00 -47.93 -19.21
C GLY A 46 -11.04 -47.07 -18.39
N GLY A 47 -11.56 -46.28 -17.45
CA GLY A 47 -10.78 -45.50 -16.49
C GLY A 47 -11.65 -44.88 -15.41
N ASP A 48 -11.01 -44.29 -14.40
CA ASP A 48 -11.69 -43.54 -13.34
C ASP A 48 -12.19 -42.18 -13.85
N GLY A 49 -13.48 -41.94 -13.67
CA GLY A 49 -14.27 -40.84 -14.16
C GLY A 49 -15.11 -41.21 -15.37
N LEU A 50 -16.14 -40.42 -15.68
CA LEU A 50 -16.97 -40.62 -16.87
C LEU A 50 -16.19 -40.26 -18.16
N VAL A 51 -15.47 -41.22 -18.76
CA VAL A 51 -14.50 -41.00 -19.86
C VAL A 51 -15.12 -40.32 -21.09
N GLU A 52 -16.39 -40.60 -21.40
CA GLU A 52 -17.10 -39.97 -22.54
C GLU A 52 -17.68 -38.59 -22.20
N ARG A 53 -17.54 -38.10 -20.96
CA ARG A 53 -18.03 -36.78 -20.53
C ARG A 53 -16.91 -35.81 -20.21
N CYS A 54 -15.79 -35.93 -20.91
CA CYS A 54 -14.63 -35.09 -20.73
C CYS A 54 -14.04 -34.55 -22.04
N VAL A 55 -13.57 -33.30 -22.01
CA VAL A 55 -12.70 -32.75 -23.05
C VAL A 55 -11.25 -33.00 -22.67
N TYR A 56 -10.54 -33.78 -23.48
CA TYR A 56 -9.17 -34.20 -23.20
C TYR A 56 -8.14 -33.19 -23.67
N VAL A 57 -7.11 -32.99 -22.84
CA VAL A 57 -6.04 -32.01 -23.08
C VAL A 57 -4.68 -32.69 -22.98
N SER A 58 -3.83 -32.49 -23.98
CA SER A 58 -2.41 -32.85 -23.95
C SER A 58 -1.57 -31.69 -24.45
N ALA A 59 -0.62 -31.24 -23.64
CA ALA A 59 0.27 -30.14 -24.00
C ALA A 59 1.18 -30.49 -25.19
N SER A 60 1.60 -31.76 -25.30
CA SER A 60 2.52 -32.22 -26.35
C SER A 60 1.86 -32.83 -27.59
N GLU A 61 0.70 -33.48 -27.47
CA GLU A 61 0.00 -34.13 -28.59
C GLU A 61 -1.25 -33.35 -29.07
N GLY A 62 -1.70 -32.36 -28.31
CA GLY A 62 -2.94 -31.63 -28.60
C GLY A 62 -2.81 -30.48 -29.60
N ASP A 63 -3.95 -30.11 -30.17
CA ASP A 63 -4.14 -28.90 -30.99
C ASP A 63 -5.48 -28.25 -30.60
N ASP A 64 -5.51 -26.93 -30.40
CA ASP A 64 -6.72 -26.22 -29.95
C ASP A 64 -7.84 -26.18 -31.02
N GLY A 65 -7.54 -26.59 -32.26
CA GLY A 65 -8.54 -26.82 -33.31
C GLY A 65 -9.15 -28.23 -33.30
N ASN A 66 -8.66 -29.13 -32.44
CA ASN A 66 -9.21 -30.48 -32.33
C ASN A 66 -10.56 -30.50 -31.60
N SER A 67 -11.27 -31.63 -31.68
CA SER A 67 -12.55 -31.84 -31.00
C SER A 67 -12.44 -32.10 -29.49
N GLY A 68 -11.24 -32.33 -28.96
CA GLY A 68 -11.01 -32.63 -27.55
C GLY A 68 -11.36 -34.06 -27.14
N THR A 69 -11.28 -35.00 -28.08
CA THR A 69 -11.41 -36.44 -27.80
C THR A 69 -10.06 -37.02 -27.41
N ARG A 70 -10.03 -38.25 -26.87
CA ARG A 70 -8.77 -38.96 -26.54
C ARG A 70 -7.83 -39.12 -27.74
N MET A 71 -8.38 -39.20 -28.96
CA MET A 71 -7.61 -39.35 -30.21
C MET A 71 -7.26 -38.01 -30.88
N ALA A 72 -7.99 -36.94 -30.55
CA ALA A 72 -7.74 -35.59 -31.02
C ALA A 72 -7.88 -34.64 -29.82
N PRO A 73 -6.91 -34.64 -28.88
CA PRO A 73 -6.99 -33.82 -27.68
C PRO A 73 -6.75 -32.35 -28.00
N MET A 74 -7.27 -31.46 -27.16
CA MET A 74 -6.91 -30.04 -27.21
C MET A 74 -5.54 -29.81 -26.59
N ARG A 75 -4.93 -28.65 -26.86
CA ARG A 75 -3.59 -28.34 -26.34
C ARG A 75 -3.62 -27.57 -25.03
N THR A 76 -4.53 -26.60 -24.92
CA THR A 76 -4.59 -25.68 -23.78
C THR A 76 -5.82 -25.93 -22.91
N ILE A 77 -5.69 -25.66 -21.61
CA ILE A 77 -6.79 -25.81 -20.65
C ILE A 77 -7.89 -24.80 -20.98
N ALA A 78 -7.50 -23.57 -21.34
CA ALA A 78 -8.46 -22.51 -21.68
C ALA A 78 -9.33 -22.87 -22.90
N ALA A 79 -8.74 -23.40 -23.98
CA ALA A 79 -9.51 -23.83 -25.16
C ALA A 79 -10.46 -24.98 -24.80
N ALA A 80 -9.99 -25.94 -24.00
CA ALA A 80 -10.78 -27.08 -23.60
C ALA A 80 -11.99 -26.71 -22.71
N ILE A 81 -11.83 -25.74 -21.81
CA ILE A 81 -12.95 -25.16 -21.05
C ILE A 81 -13.98 -24.52 -22.00
N GLN A 82 -13.55 -23.79 -23.03
CA GLN A 82 -14.48 -23.20 -23.98
C GLN A 82 -15.22 -24.26 -24.79
N ALA A 83 -14.50 -25.26 -25.31
CA ALA A 83 -15.12 -26.36 -26.02
C ALA A 83 -16.09 -27.17 -25.15
N ALA A 84 -15.76 -27.37 -23.88
CA ALA A 84 -16.66 -28.01 -22.91
C ALA A 84 -17.95 -27.20 -22.74
N ARG A 85 -17.88 -25.86 -22.68
CA ARG A 85 -19.07 -24.99 -22.66
C ARG A 85 -19.90 -25.15 -23.93
N ASP A 86 -19.25 -25.04 -25.09
CA ASP A 86 -19.92 -25.03 -26.38
C ASP A 86 -20.63 -26.36 -26.68
N ASN A 87 -20.07 -27.46 -26.18
CA ASN A 87 -20.58 -28.81 -26.38
C ASN A 87 -21.35 -29.37 -25.17
N ALA A 88 -21.57 -28.57 -24.12
CA ALA A 88 -22.23 -28.98 -22.88
C ALA A 88 -21.59 -30.21 -22.20
N VAL A 89 -20.26 -30.31 -22.25
CA VAL A 89 -19.45 -31.33 -21.58
C VAL A 89 -19.10 -30.81 -20.18
N PRO A 90 -19.30 -31.60 -19.10
CA PRO A 90 -19.18 -31.11 -17.73
C PRO A 90 -17.73 -31.08 -17.20
N ALA A 91 -16.74 -31.51 -17.97
CA ALA A 91 -15.38 -31.68 -17.46
C ALA A 91 -14.29 -31.53 -18.53
N VAL A 92 -13.09 -31.24 -18.03
CA VAL A 92 -11.84 -31.19 -18.78
C VAL A 92 -10.83 -32.11 -18.09
N CYS A 93 -10.22 -33.03 -18.85
CA CYS A 93 -9.36 -34.08 -18.35
C CYS A 93 -7.94 -33.87 -18.89
N LEU A 94 -7.04 -33.58 -17.98
CA LEU A 94 -5.70 -33.13 -18.28
C LEU A 94 -4.73 -34.31 -18.26
N SER A 95 -3.97 -34.44 -19.34
CA SER A 95 -2.83 -35.34 -19.40
C SER A 95 -1.81 -35.06 -18.29
N GLY A 96 -1.06 -36.09 -17.87
CA GLY A 96 0.08 -35.99 -16.95
C GLY A 96 1.26 -35.22 -17.53
N GLU A 97 1.10 -33.91 -17.68
CA GLU A 97 2.07 -32.99 -18.27
C GLU A 97 2.10 -31.68 -17.48
N LEU A 98 3.05 -30.79 -17.83
CA LEU A 98 3.13 -29.42 -17.31
C LEU A 98 2.33 -28.47 -18.21
N TYR A 99 1.43 -27.71 -17.59
CA TYR A 99 0.66 -26.64 -18.22
C TYR A 99 1.01 -25.31 -17.57
N GLU A 100 1.68 -24.44 -18.33
CA GLU A 100 2.04 -23.09 -17.88
C GLU A 100 0.95 -22.07 -18.25
N GLU A 101 -0.20 -22.18 -17.59
CA GLU A 101 -1.40 -21.38 -17.86
C GLU A 101 -2.08 -20.92 -16.58
N ALA A 102 -2.57 -19.67 -16.56
CA ALA A 102 -3.52 -19.21 -15.56
C ALA A 102 -4.95 -19.58 -16.00
N VAL A 103 -5.62 -20.39 -15.19
CA VAL A 103 -6.91 -21.01 -15.55
C VAL A 103 -8.06 -20.21 -14.95
N THR A 104 -8.98 -19.75 -15.80
CA THR A 104 -10.28 -19.23 -15.36
C THR A 104 -11.31 -20.35 -15.38
N VAL A 105 -11.72 -20.78 -14.20
CA VAL A 105 -12.65 -21.90 -14.00
C VAL A 105 -14.06 -21.48 -14.43
N ALA A 106 -14.71 -22.41 -15.11
CA ALA A 106 -16.06 -22.26 -15.59
C ALA A 106 -17.05 -22.98 -14.66
N SER A 107 -18.06 -22.26 -14.18
CA SER A 107 -19.16 -22.87 -13.42
C SER A 107 -19.77 -24.05 -14.19
N GLY A 108 -19.84 -25.21 -13.55
CA GLY A 108 -20.36 -26.47 -14.09
C GLY A 108 -19.37 -27.26 -14.96
N ILE A 109 -18.11 -26.81 -15.05
CA ILE A 109 -17.05 -27.50 -15.81
C ILE A 109 -15.89 -27.81 -14.87
N SER A 110 -15.79 -29.07 -14.49
CA SER A 110 -14.74 -29.59 -13.63
C SER A 110 -13.40 -29.71 -14.36
N VAL A 111 -12.30 -29.61 -13.62
CA VAL A 111 -10.94 -29.80 -14.13
C VAL A 111 -10.29 -30.94 -13.35
N TYR A 112 -9.88 -31.97 -14.07
CA TYR A 112 -9.33 -33.20 -13.50
C TYR A 112 -7.94 -33.50 -14.04
N GLY A 113 -7.03 -33.93 -13.18
CA GLY A 113 -5.68 -34.37 -13.54
C GLY A 113 -5.45 -35.87 -13.34
N GLY A 114 -4.28 -36.33 -13.82
CA GLY A 114 -3.79 -37.69 -13.62
C GLY A 114 -4.06 -38.64 -14.80
N PHE A 115 -4.34 -38.13 -15.99
CA PHE A 115 -4.65 -38.95 -17.17
C PHE A 115 -3.40 -39.27 -18.01
N ASP A 116 -3.15 -40.53 -18.33
CA ASP A 116 -2.02 -40.95 -19.16
C ASP A 116 -2.38 -40.91 -20.65
N HIS A 117 -2.10 -39.81 -21.35
CA HIS A 117 -2.32 -39.71 -22.80
C HIS A 117 -1.57 -40.77 -23.63
N LYS A 118 -0.58 -41.47 -23.04
CA LYS A 118 0.24 -42.50 -23.67
C LYS A 118 -0.06 -43.92 -23.20
N ASP A 119 -1.09 -44.13 -22.38
CA ASP A 119 -1.49 -45.49 -22.00
C ASP A 119 -1.72 -46.32 -23.27
N PRO A 120 -1.06 -47.49 -23.38
CA PRO A 120 -1.01 -48.28 -24.60
C PRO A 120 -2.33 -48.98 -24.93
N ASP A 121 -3.16 -49.24 -23.92
CA ASP A 121 -4.41 -49.97 -24.07
C ASP A 121 -5.58 -48.98 -24.14
N PHE A 122 -5.55 -47.92 -23.32
CA PHE A 122 -6.60 -46.91 -23.29
C PHE A 122 -6.02 -45.52 -23.07
N LYS A 123 -5.74 -44.80 -24.17
CA LYS A 123 -5.27 -43.41 -24.11
C LYS A 123 -6.08 -42.60 -23.10
N PHE A 124 -5.40 -41.79 -22.29
CA PHE A 124 -5.96 -41.05 -21.17
C PHE A 124 -6.62 -41.95 -20.12
N ARG A 125 -6.02 -43.09 -19.79
CA ARG A 125 -6.41 -43.82 -18.57
C ARG A 125 -5.89 -43.06 -17.36
N ARG A 126 -6.74 -42.84 -16.35
CA ARG A 126 -6.33 -42.19 -15.11
C ARG A 126 -5.49 -43.15 -14.27
N SER A 127 -4.41 -42.65 -13.65
CA SER A 127 -3.49 -43.50 -12.90
C SER A 127 -2.79 -42.74 -11.76
N PRO A 128 -2.57 -43.36 -10.59
CA PRO A 128 -1.81 -42.76 -9.49
C PRO A 128 -0.33 -42.51 -9.83
N ALA A 129 0.19 -43.15 -10.90
CA ALA A 129 1.56 -42.95 -11.36
C ALA A 129 1.73 -41.69 -12.23
N VAL A 130 0.63 -40.99 -12.52
CA VAL A 130 0.59 -39.89 -13.49
C VAL A 130 0.30 -38.59 -12.78
N THR A 131 1.19 -37.61 -12.97
CA THR A 131 1.07 -36.30 -12.34
C THR A 131 0.83 -35.23 -13.39
N THR A 132 -0.27 -34.49 -13.23
CA THR A 132 -0.56 -33.29 -14.01
C THR A 132 -0.16 -32.06 -13.19
N THR A 133 0.69 -31.19 -13.74
CA THR A 133 1.10 -29.95 -13.09
C THR A 133 0.53 -28.74 -13.81
N VAL A 134 -0.14 -27.83 -13.10
CA VAL A 134 -0.57 -26.53 -13.62
C VAL A 134 0.17 -25.43 -12.85
N ARG A 135 0.86 -24.57 -13.59
CA ARG A 135 1.75 -23.55 -13.05
C ARG A 135 1.41 -22.17 -13.60
N ALA A 136 1.29 -21.17 -12.73
CA ALA A 136 1.12 -19.78 -13.15
C ALA A 136 1.67 -18.78 -12.12
N MET A 137 1.98 -17.57 -12.58
CA MET A 137 2.32 -16.45 -11.69
C MET A 137 1.06 -15.84 -11.07
N GLY A 138 1.12 -15.56 -9.77
CA GLY A 138 0.04 -14.91 -9.02
C GLY A 138 -1.10 -15.86 -8.72
N THR A 139 -1.98 -16.17 -9.69
CA THR A 139 -3.13 -17.07 -9.47
C THR A 139 -3.14 -18.18 -10.49
N VAL A 140 -3.15 -19.44 -10.03
CA VAL A 140 -3.26 -20.60 -10.93
C VAL A 140 -4.71 -20.84 -11.34
N PHE A 141 -5.62 -21.08 -10.38
CA PHE A 141 -7.04 -21.24 -10.65
C PHE A 141 -7.85 -20.07 -10.12
N HIS A 142 -8.57 -19.38 -10.99
CA HIS A 142 -9.54 -18.35 -10.62
C HIS A 142 -10.94 -18.83 -10.99
N ALA A 143 -11.78 -19.10 -9.99
CA ALA A 143 -13.21 -19.34 -10.10
C ALA A 143 -13.99 -18.05 -9.77
N PRO A 144 -14.43 -17.25 -10.76
CA PRO A 144 -15.01 -15.94 -10.49
C PRO A 144 -16.35 -16.03 -9.75
N ALA A 145 -17.22 -16.94 -10.19
CA ALA A 145 -18.48 -17.29 -9.55
C ALA A 145 -18.88 -18.73 -9.94
N ILE A 146 -19.29 -19.53 -8.95
CA ILE A 146 -19.70 -20.93 -9.15
C ILE A 146 -21.19 -21.08 -8.87
N GLU A 147 -21.98 -21.33 -9.92
CA GLU A 147 -23.45 -21.46 -9.88
C GLU A 147 -23.93 -22.90 -10.10
N GLN A 148 -23.04 -23.78 -10.52
CA GLN A 148 -23.23 -25.22 -10.63
C GLN A 148 -22.02 -25.91 -10.01
N GLU A 149 -22.23 -27.08 -9.43
CA GLU A 149 -21.17 -27.90 -8.84
C GLU A 149 -19.98 -28.01 -9.78
N THR A 150 -18.78 -27.73 -9.26
CA THR A 150 -17.54 -27.65 -10.05
C THR A 150 -16.39 -28.20 -9.22
N HIS A 151 -15.52 -28.99 -9.85
CA HIS A 151 -14.43 -29.68 -9.18
C HIS A 151 -13.07 -29.28 -9.76
N ILE A 152 -12.05 -29.20 -8.90
CA ILE A 152 -10.64 -29.05 -9.24
C ILE A 152 -9.90 -30.15 -8.49
N GLU A 153 -9.54 -31.24 -9.19
CA GLU A 153 -9.09 -32.46 -8.51
C GLU A 153 -7.97 -33.23 -9.23
N GLY A 154 -7.09 -33.87 -8.45
CA GLY A 154 -6.01 -34.70 -8.98
C GLY A 154 -4.87 -33.92 -9.64
N LEU A 155 -4.62 -32.68 -9.20
CA LEU A 155 -3.63 -31.78 -9.81
C LEU A 155 -2.48 -31.47 -8.85
N THR A 156 -1.29 -31.29 -9.41
CA THR A 156 -0.24 -30.49 -8.79
C THR A 156 -0.41 -29.04 -9.23
N ILE A 157 -0.62 -28.13 -8.28
CA ILE A 157 -0.89 -26.71 -8.50
C ILE A 157 0.31 -25.91 -7.98
N GLU A 158 1.01 -25.24 -8.88
CA GLU A 158 2.22 -24.47 -8.54
C GLU A 158 2.02 -22.97 -8.79
N ALA A 159 1.77 -22.22 -7.72
CA ALA A 159 1.55 -20.79 -7.80
C ALA A 159 2.86 -20.03 -7.57
N LEU A 160 3.38 -19.38 -8.61
CA LEU A 160 4.62 -18.61 -8.55
C LEU A 160 4.40 -17.17 -8.07
N SER A 161 5.39 -16.61 -7.40
CA SER A 161 5.36 -15.26 -6.87
C SER A 161 5.19 -14.21 -7.99
N PRO A 162 4.20 -13.32 -7.93
CA PRO A 162 4.08 -12.19 -8.87
C PRO A 162 5.22 -11.20 -8.65
N SER A 163 5.52 -10.31 -9.62
CA SER A 163 6.61 -9.32 -9.46
C SER A 163 6.21 -8.01 -8.78
N SER A 164 4.90 -7.79 -8.57
CA SER A 164 4.37 -6.53 -8.04
C SER A 164 4.44 -6.49 -6.51
N ARG A 165 4.93 -5.38 -5.95
CA ARG A 165 4.98 -5.18 -4.49
C ARG A 165 3.59 -5.26 -3.86
N GLY A 166 3.51 -5.95 -2.72
CA GLY A 166 2.26 -6.23 -2.00
C GLY A 166 1.30 -7.19 -2.72
N ALA A 167 1.67 -7.72 -3.89
CA ALA A 167 0.84 -8.72 -4.57
C ALA A 167 0.91 -10.07 -3.84
N SER A 168 -0.20 -10.79 -3.89
CA SER A 168 -0.34 -12.08 -3.22
C SER A 168 -0.29 -13.21 -4.23
N THR A 169 0.03 -14.40 -3.74
CA THR A 169 0.16 -15.64 -4.52
C THR A 169 -0.95 -16.61 -4.10
N TYR A 170 -1.59 -17.26 -5.07
CA TYR A 170 -2.83 -18.02 -4.92
C TYR A 170 -2.77 -19.32 -5.72
N GLY A 171 -2.95 -20.46 -5.07
CA GLY A 171 -3.25 -21.72 -5.75
C GLY A 171 -4.63 -21.65 -6.41
N VAL A 172 -5.67 -21.53 -5.58
CA VAL A 172 -7.06 -21.42 -6.02
C VAL A 172 -7.72 -20.16 -5.43
N ARG A 173 -8.49 -19.43 -6.24
CA ARG A 173 -9.25 -18.26 -5.82
C ARG A 173 -10.72 -18.39 -6.20
N LEU A 174 -11.61 -18.36 -5.21
CA LEU A 174 -13.05 -18.33 -5.38
C LEU A 174 -13.58 -16.91 -5.13
N GLY A 175 -14.19 -16.29 -6.14
CA GLY A 175 -14.78 -14.96 -6.04
C GLY A 175 -16.17 -14.95 -5.38
N GLY A 176 -16.95 -16.02 -5.55
CA GLY A 176 -18.33 -16.12 -5.04
C GLY A 176 -19.10 -17.25 -5.71
N GLY A 177 -20.43 -17.22 -5.57
CA GLY A 177 -21.33 -18.20 -6.18
C GLY A 177 -22.27 -18.86 -5.19
N ARG A 178 -23.22 -19.63 -5.71
CA ARG A 178 -24.30 -20.29 -4.95
C ARG A 178 -24.11 -21.80 -4.85
N ALA A 179 -23.31 -22.38 -5.75
CA ALA A 179 -22.99 -23.79 -5.75
C ALA A 179 -21.61 -24.03 -5.11
N GLN A 180 -21.32 -25.31 -4.86
CA GLN A 180 -20.08 -25.73 -4.22
C GLN A 180 -18.95 -25.82 -5.25
N LEU A 181 -17.81 -25.22 -4.91
CA LEU A 181 -16.52 -25.53 -5.53
C LEU A 181 -15.82 -26.59 -4.68
N PHE A 182 -15.48 -27.72 -5.30
CA PHE A 182 -14.67 -28.76 -4.69
C PHE A 182 -13.20 -28.60 -5.10
N VAL A 183 -12.32 -28.52 -4.12
CA VAL A 183 -10.86 -28.54 -4.30
C VAL A 183 -10.36 -29.75 -3.53
N ARG A 184 -10.10 -30.86 -4.22
CA ARG A 184 -9.78 -32.15 -3.59
C ARG A 184 -8.64 -32.89 -4.25
N TYR A 185 -7.93 -33.70 -3.48
CA TYR A 185 -6.88 -34.59 -4.01
C TYR A 185 -5.78 -33.86 -4.80
N ASN A 186 -5.50 -32.60 -4.44
CA ASN A 186 -4.46 -31.80 -5.08
C ASN A 186 -3.21 -31.74 -4.21
N HIS A 187 -2.07 -31.56 -4.86
CA HIS A 187 -0.84 -31.07 -4.25
C HIS A 187 -0.68 -29.59 -4.62
N ILE A 188 -0.81 -28.69 -3.65
CA ILE A 188 -0.82 -27.23 -3.87
C ILE A 188 0.42 -26.63 -3.25
N ASP A 189 1.36 -26.19 -4.08
CA ASP A 189 2.56 -25.46 -3.67
C ASP A 189 2.44 -23.99 -4.10
N VAL A 190 2.46 -23.10 -3.11
CA VAL A 190 2.31 -21.65 -3.32
C VAL A 190 3.58 -20.97 -2.85
N GLU A 191 4.21 -20.17 -3.71
CA GLU A 191 5.36 -19.36 -3.32
C GLU A 191 4.95 -18.16 -2.42
N ASP A 192 5.93 -17.35 -2.06
CA ASP A 192 5.78 -16.23 -1.14
C ASP A 192 4.84 -15.14 -1.69
N GLY A 193 4.21 -14.42 -0.76
CA GLY A 193 3.60 -13.13 -1.07
C GLY A 193 4.66 -12.04 -1.16
N GLN A 194 4.41 -11.00 -1.97
CA GLN A 194 5.41 -9.96 -2.18
C GLN A 194 5.46 -8.91 -1.08
N ASP A 195 6.66 -8.42 -0.80
CA ASP A 195 6.89 -7.33 0.14
C ASP A 195 6.13 -6.06 -0.25
N GLY A 196 5.62 -5.35 0.75
CA GLY A 196 5.00 -4.05 0.60
C GLY A 196 6.00 -2.98 0.18
N ALA A 197 5.54 -1.99 -0.60
CA ALA A 197 6.39 -0.87 -0.97
C ALA A 197 6.65 0.08 0.19
N ASP A 198 7.88 0.57 0.33
CA ASP A 198 8.20 1.63 1.28
C ASP A 198 7.42 2.91 0.95
N GLY A 199 6.99 3.59 2.01
CA GLY A 199 6.35 4.89 1.95
C GLY A 199 7.36 5.98 1.56
N ALA A 200 6.95 6.87 0.66
CA ALA A 200 7.77 8.00 0.26
C ALA A 200 8.01 8.98 1.43
N HIS A 201 9.24 9.47 1.56
CA HIS A 201 9.57 10.53 2.51
C HIS A 201 8.84 11.84 2.17
N GLY A 202 8.52 12.63 3.19
CA GLY A 202 8.01 13.98 3.03
C GLY A 202 9.06 14.89 2.40
N ALA A 203 8.76 15.46 1.24
CA ALA A 203 9.69 16.36 0.56
C ALA A 203 9.97 17.62 1.40
N ALA A 204 11.25 17.97 1.51
CA ALA A 204 11.67 19.23 2.13
C ALA A 204 11.22 20.44 1.29
N HIS A 205 11.12 21.59 1.94
CA HIS A 205 10.92 22.86 1.24
C HIS A 205 12.18 23.24 0.47
N SER A 206 12.03 23.81 -0.73
CA SER A 206 13.16 24.24 -1.57
C SER A 206 14.03 25.30 -0.92
N ALA A 207 13.43 26.15 -0.07
CA ALA A 207 14.15 27.07 0.79
C ALA A 207 14.08 26.61 2.25
N GLY A 208 15.24 26.36 2.87
CA GLY A 208 15.32 25.90 4.27
C GLY A 208 14.94 26.96 5.32
N THR A 209 14.86 28.23 4.94
CA THR A 209 14.47 29.34 5.83
C THR A 209 13.52 30.28 5.09
N ALA A 210 12.49 30.77 5.80
CA ALA A 210 11.55 31.76 5.29
C ALA A 210 12.22 33.14 5.15
N PRO A 211 11.66 34.05 4.33
CA PRO A 211 12.26 35.37 4.12
C PRO A 211 12.48 36.14 5.43
N ALA A 212 13.65 36.77 5.54
CA ALA A 212 13.97 37.64 6.66
C ALA A 212 13.15 38.94 6.62
N GLY A 213 13.00 39.56 7.79
CA GLY A 213 12.55 40.93 7.91
C GLY A 213 13.56 41.89 7.28
N LYS A 214 13.05 42.97 6.70
CA LYS A 214 13.83 44.10 6.19
C LYS A 214 14.26 45.00 7.34
N ALA A 215 15.48 45.52 7.26
CA ALA A 215 16.02 46.47 8.22
C ALA A 215 15.25 47.80 8.21
N GLY A 216 15.21 48.47 9.35
CA GLY A 216 14.76 49.86 9.46
C GLY A 216 15.84 50.81 8.97
N GLU A 217 15.40 51.99 8.49
CA GLU A 217 16.32 53.02 8.04
C GLU A 217 17.00 53.70 9.24
N VAL A 218 18.28 54.01 9.07
CA VAL A 218 19.04 54.82 10.02
C VAL A 218 18.32 56.16 10.27
N GLY A 219 18.44 56.68 11.48
CA GLY A 219 18.00 58.03 11.83
C GLY A 219 18.74 59.10 11.03
N CYS A 220 18.46 60.38 11.30
CA CYS A 220 19.22 61.47 10.70
C CYS A 220 19.31 62.70 11.60
N ASP A 221 20.43 63.39 11.42
CA ASP A 221 20.69 64.68 12.04
C ASP A 221 19.99 65.77 11.21
N ALA A 222 19.34 66.73 11.87
CA ALA A 222 18.72 67.90 11.24
C ALA A 222 17.72 67.59 10.10
N CYS A 223 17.02 66.46 10.17
CA CYS A 223 16.21 65.97 9.06
C CYS A 223 14.93 65.23 9.50
N SER A 224 13.89 65.31 8.66
CA SER A 224 12.60 64.66 8.92
C SER A 224 12.24 63.57 7.91
N SER A 225 13.09 63.31 6.91
CA SER A 225 12.79 62.43 5.77
C SER A 225 13.29 60.98 5.89
N LYS A 226 13.95 60.62 7.00
CA LYS A 226 14.56 59.30 7.23
C LYS A 226 13.79 58.44 8.26
N GLY A 227 14.45 57.48 8.91
CA GLY A 227 13.91 56.70 10.01
C GLY A 227 12.68 55.87 9.65
N TYR A 228 12.49 55.50 8.37
CA TYR A 228 11.40 54.61 7.98
C TYR A 228 11.58 53.24 8.63
N GLY A 229 10.51 52.69 9.19
CA GLY A 229 10.51 51.32 9.64
C GLY A 229 10.73 50.35 8.48
N GLY A 230 11.34 49.20 8.76
CA GLY A 230 11.51 48.15 7.78
C GLY A 230 10.16 47.74 7.19
N ALA A 231 10.07 47.70 5.87
CA ALA A 231 8.83 47.30 5.21
C ALA A 231 8.49 45.83 5.53
N GLN A 232 7.21 45.53 5.68
CA GLN A 232 6.71 44.16 5.89
C GLN A 232 7.23 43.23 4.77
N PRO A 233 7.79 42.06 5.10
CA PRO A 233 8.21 41.08 4.10
C PRO A 233 7.01 40.40 3.44
N THR A 234 7.16 40.02 2.17
CA THR A 234 6.13 39.32 1.39
C THR A 234 6.29 37.81 1.53
N CYS A 235 5.35 37.16 2.20
CA CYS A 235 5.31 35.72 2.44
C CYS A 235 3.93 35.32 2.97
N THR A 236 3.64 34.02 3.00
CA THR A 236 2.34 33.47 3.47
C THR A 236 2.04 33.91 4.91
N GLU A 237 3.02 33.78 5.81
CA GLU A 237 2.92 34.22 7.20
C GLU A 237 3.85 35.42 7.40
N PHE A 238 3.34 36.62 7.09
CA PHE A 238 4.10 37.86 7.14
C PHE A 238 4.55 38.22 8.56
N GLY A 239 5.75 38.78 8.66
CA GLY A 239 6.20 39.50 9.85
C GLY A 239 5.68 40.94 9.84
N GLY A 240 5.57 41.57 11.01
CA GLY A 240 5.05 42.92 11.14
C GLY A 240 6.03 43.98 10.62
N ALA A 241 5.51 45.06 10.02
CA ALA A 241 6.33 46.21 9.63
C ALA A 241 6.99 46.87 10.86
N GLY A 242 8.19 47.43 10.66
CA GLY A 242 8.86 48.21 11.69
C GLY A 242 8.19 49.57 11.94
N GLY A 243 8.32 50.08 13.16
CA GLY A 243 7.83 51.40 13.53
C GLY A 243 8.72 52.52 12.97
N ARG A 244 8.11 53.62 12.52
CA ARG A 244 8.88 54.81 12.11
C ARG A 244 9.54 55.48 13.31
N GLY A 245 10.78 55.92 13.18
CA GLY A 245 11.46 56.71 14.21
C GLY A 245 10.78 58.05 14.47
N GLY A 246 10.76 58.48 15.72
CA GLY A 246 10.23 59.76 16.16
C GLY A 246 11.04 60.93 15.61
N TYR A 247 10.40 62.09 15.47
CA TYR A 247 11.06 63.33 15.03
C TYR A 247 10.88 64.40 16.08
N ASN A 248 11.97 65.07 16.44
CA ASN A 248 11.97 66.03 17.52
C ASN A 248 11.40 65.41 18.81
N ASN A 249 10.56 66.15 19.54
CA ASN A 249 9.92 65.72 20.78
C ASN A 249 8.91 64.56 20.65
N ASN A 250 8.79 63.92 19.49
CA ASN A 250 7.89 62.79 19.29
C ASN A 250 8.55 61.45 19.60
N ALA A 251 7.79 60.56 20.23
CA ALA A 251 8.16 59.17 20.37
C ALA A 251 8.19 58.48 19.00
N GLY A 252 8.95 57.38 18.90
CA GLY A 252 8.84 56.47 17.77
C GLY A 252 7.48 55.80 17.72
N ALA A 253 7.09 55.33 16.54
CA ALA A 253 5.91 54.50 16.38
C ALA A 253 6.20 53.06 16.83
N ALA A 254 5.19 52.36 17.34
CA ALA A 254 5.29 50.93 17.57
C ALA A 254 5.41 50.16 16.25
N GLY A 255 6.06 49.00 16.28
CA GLY A 255 6.01 48.06 15.17
C GLY A 255 4.63 47.42 15.03
N SER A 256 4.29 46.98 13.82
CA SER A 256 3.04 46.25 13.57
C SER A 256 3.14 44.79 14.09
N PRO A 257 2.01 44.16 14.43
CA PRO A 257 1.99 42.74 14.72
C PRO A 257 2.33 41.87 13.51
N GLY A 258 2.87 40.68 13.74
CA GLY A 258 2.98 39.64 12.71
C GLY A 258 1.66 38.92 12.46
N SER A 259 1.61 38.11 11.40
CA SER A 259 0.44 37.31 10.95
C SER A 259 -0.24 36.44 12.03
N GLY A 260 0.48 36.03 13.08
CA GLY A 260 -0.07 35.28 14.22
C GLY A 260 -0.24 36.09 15.50
N GLY A 261 -0.29 37.42 15.41
CA GLY A 261 -0.47 38.30 16.56
C GLY A 261 0.79 38.49 17.42
N ALA A 262 1.97 38.12 16.90
CA ALA A 262 3.24 38.44 17.54
C ALA A 262 3.33 39.97 17.69
N VAL A 263 3.30 40.43 18.94
CA VAL A 263 3.27 41.85 19.32
C VAL A 263 4.50 42.57 18.78
N GLY A 264 4.28 43.73 18.16
CA GLY A 264 5.34 44.62 17.74
C GLY A 264 5.97 45.36 18.91
N GLY A 265 7.24 45.75 18.77
CA GLY A 265 7.97 46.48 19.79
C GLY A 265 7.40 47.88 20.01
N PRO A 266 7.31 48.35 21.27
CA PRO A 266 6.88 49.71 21.56
C PRO A 266 7.86 50.73 20.97
N GLY A 267 7.36 51.91 20.60
CA GLY A 267 8.21 53.01 20.17
C GLY A 267 9.02 53.61 21.33
N GLY A 268 10.23 54.09 21.02
CA GLY A 268 11.10 54.75 21.98
C GLY A 268 10.59 56.14 22.37
N ALA A 269 10.64 56.45 23.66
CA ALA A 269 10.30 57.78 24.16
C ALA A 269 11.34 58.84 23.72
N SER A 270 10.88 60.05 23.43
CA SER A 270 11.76 61.21 23.20
C SER A 270 12.23 61.79 24.53
N ALA A 271 13.48 62.26 24.59
CA ALA A 271 14.02 62.88 25.81
C ALA A 271 13.39 64.24 26.16
N ARG A 272 12.76 64.92 25.18
CA ARG A 272 12.06 66.21 25.30
C ARG A 272 12.88 67.37 25.90
N SER A 273 14.18 67.16 26.14
CA SER A 273 15.13 68.15 26.65
C SER A 273 16.45 68.01 25.91
N CYS A 274 17.06 69.14 25.55
CA CYS A 274 18.33 69.16 24.83
C CYS A 274 19.47 68.54 25.65
N GLY A 275 20.32 67.74 24.98
CA GLY A 275 21.50 67.11 25.58
C GLY A 275 21.20 65.83 26.37
N SER A 276 20.03 65.21 26.16
CA SER A 276 19.65 63.93 26.76
C SER A 276 19.27 62.93 25.67
N ASP A 277 19.81 61.72 25.75
CA ASP A 277 19.56 60.68 24.75
C ASP A 277 18.11 60.16 24.82
N SER A 278 17.48 60.06 23.66
CA SER A 278 16.15 59.47 23.50
C SER A 278 16.21 57.95 23.58
N ALA A 279 15.13 57.34 24.07
CA ALA A 279 15.09 55.89 24.22
C ALA A 279 15.01 55.19 22.86
N GLY A 280 15.67 54.04 22.76
CA GLY A 280 15.53 53.16 21.61
C GLY A 280 14.14 52.51 21.53
N GLY A 281 13.76 52.09 20.34
CA GLY A 281 12.55 51.29 20.13
C GLY A 281 12.70 49.89 20.73
N GLY A 282 11.59 49.35 21.24
CA GLY A 282 11.55 47.98 21.74
C GLY A 282 11.63 46.95 20.62
N THR A 283 12.07 45.74 20.97
CA THR A 283 12.15 44.61 20.03
C THR A 283 10.78 44.01 19.77
N GLY A 284 10.53 43.56 18.55
CA GLY A 284 9.34 42.78 18.22
C GLY A 284 9.40 41.38 18.83
N THR A 285 8.25 40.84 19.23
CA THR A 285 8.17 39.47 19.77
C THR A 285 8.30 38.44 18.65
N ALA A 286 8.84 37.26 18.99
CA ALA A 286 8.96 36.17 18.04
C ALA A 286 7.58 35.58 17.67
N GLY A 287 7.45 35.11 16.44
CA GLY A 287 6.26 34.38 15.99
C GLY A 287 6.18 32.99 16.62
N ALA A 288 4.96 32.54 16.90
CA ALA A 288 4.72 31.20 17.44
C ALA A 288 5.19 30.11 16.45
N PRO A 289 5.87 29.04 16.92
CA PRO A 289 6.24 27.92 16.06
C PRO A 289 4.99 27.14 15.61
N GLY A 290 5.12 26.48 14.46
CA GLY A 290 4.15 25.51 13.98
C GLY A 290 4.21 24.21 14.79
N GLN A 291 3.08 23.52 14.87
CA GLN A 291 2.97 22.21 15.48
C GLN A 291 3.46 21.12 14.52
N GLN A 292 4.10 20.10 15.07
CA GLN A 292 4.48 18.91 14.32
C GLN A 292 3.24 18.19 13.78
N GLY A 293 3.36 17.59 12.59
CA GLY A 293 2.35 16.71 12.04
C GLY A 293 2.25 15.42 12.85
N ARG A 294 1.01 14.94 13.04
CA ARG A 294 0.78 13.68 13.76
C ARG A 294 1.35 12.48 12.98
N PRO A 295 1.97 11.50 13.66
CA PRO A 295 2.36 10.24 13.04
C PRO A 295 1.17 9.46 12.46
N GLY A 296 1.44 8.65 11.43
CA GLY A 296 0.48 7.67 10.92
C GLY A 296 0.32 6.46 11.85
N ALA A 297 -0.85 5.83 11.82
CA ALA A 297 -1.12 4.54 12.46
C ALA A 297 -0.57 3.36 11.62
N GLY A 298 0.00 2.35 12.28
CA GLY A 298 0.56 1.15 11.65
C GLY A 298 -0.47 0.29 10.93
N GLY A 299 -0.05 -0.45 9.92
CA GLY A 299 -0.89 -1.45 9.26
C GLY A 299 -1.27 -2.59 10.21
N ALA A 300 -2.50 -3.08 10.09
CA ALA A 300 -3.01 -4.20 10.86
C ALA A 300 -2.32 -5.53 10.48
N SER A 301 -2.52 -6.57 11.29
CA SER A 301 -1.96 -7.92 11.06
C SER A 301 -2.63 -8.66 9.91
N LEU A 302 -3.80 -8.21 9.49
CA LEU A 302 -4.52 -8.70 8.32
C LEU A 302 -5.09 -7.51 7.56
N GLY A 303 -5.01 -7.63 6.23
CA GLY A 303 -5.73 -6.81 5.29
C GLY A 303 -7.22 -7.18 5.21
N THR A 304 -7.82 -6.87 4.08
CA THR A 304 -9.23 -7.15 3.82
C THR A 304 -9.40 -7.91 2.52
N ILE A 305 -10.50 -8.67 2.36
CA ILE A 305 -10.84 -9.23 1.06
C ILE A 305 -11.78 -8.24 0.35
N ALA A 306 -11.34 -7.72 -0.79
CA ALA A 306 -12.13 -6.79 -1.58
C ALA A 306 -11.90 -7.02 -3.08
N SER A 307 -12.99 -6.98 -3.85
CA SER A 307 -12.98 -7.37 -5.28
C SER A 307 -12.43 -8.79 -5.53
N GLY A 308 -12.67 -9.70 -4.59
CA GLY A 308 -12.26 -11.10 -4.66
C GLY A 308 -10.78 -11.36 -4.37
N ILE A 309 -9.97 -10.35 -4.06
CA ILE A 309 -8.54 -10.48 -3.77
C ILE A 309 -8.23 -10.03 -2.34
N TYR A 310 -7.12 -10.50 -1.78
CA TYR A 310 -6.55 -9.94 -0.56
C TYR A 310 -5.94 -8.57 -0.85
N GLN A 311 -6.39 -7.55 -0.12
CA GLN A 311 -5.81 -6.21 -0.10
C GLN A 311 -4.99 -6.05 1.18
N PRO A 312 -3.64 -5.99 1.08
CA PRO A 312 -2.78 -5.89 2.26
C PRO A 312 -3.08 -4.68 3.14
N ALA A 313 -2.93 -4.85 4.45
CA ALA A 313 -3.09 -3.76 5.41
C ALA A 313 -1.96 -2.73 5.29
N ARG A 314 -2.23 -1.59 4.65
CA ARG A 314 -1.25 -0.50 4.54
C ARG A 314 -1.12 0.31 5.84
N GLY A 315 0.06 0.88 6.07
CA GLY A 315 0.27 1.90 7.07
C GLY A 315 -0.41 3.21 6.67
N ALA A 316 -0.84 4.02 7.64
CA ALA A 316 -1.34 5.36 7.37
C ALA A 316 -0.19 6.34 7.16
N SER A 317 -0.40 7.32 6.29
CA SER A 317 0.50 8.47 6.14
C SER A 317 0.44 9.38 7.37
N GLY A 318 1.55 10.08 7.64
CA GLY A 318 1.54 11.14 8.63
C GLY A 318 0.71 12.34 8.18
N GLN A 319 0.54 13.31 9.08
CA GLN A 319 -0.13 14.59 8.78
C GLN A 319 0.89 15.69 8.47
N ASN A 320 0.49 16.74 7.77
CA ASN A 320 1.33 17.91 7.56
C ASN A 320 1.69 18.56 8.90
N GLY A 321 2.91 19.08 9.00
CA GLY A 321 3.24 20.05 10.03
C GLY A 321 2.51 21.36 9.77
N THR A 322 2.18 22.12 10.83
CA THR A 322 1.55 23.43 10.65
C THR A 322 2.61 24.50 10.40
N THR A 323 2.22 25.54 9.68
CA THR A 323 3.06 26.72 9.44
C THR A 323 3.29 27.50 10.74
N GLY A 324 4.51 28.00 10.94
CA GLY A 324 4.85 28.94 12.01
C GLY A 324 4.37 30.35 11.68
N ARG A 325 4.17 31.20 12.69
CA ARG A 325 3.64 32.56 12.50
C ARG A 325 4.76 33.58 12.30
N GLY A 326 4.49 34.70 11.63
CA GLY A 326 5.47 35.78 11.48
C GLY A 326 5.73 36.54 12.79
N GLY A 327 6.94 37.08 12.93
CA GLY A 327 7.34 37.87 14.11
C GLY A 327 6.80 39.31 14.08
N GLY A 328 6.73 39.97 15.22
CA GLY A 328 6.33 41.38 15.30
C GLY A 328 7.42 42.32 14.78
N GLY A 329 7.07 43.49 14.27
CA GLY A 329 8.06 44.53 13.91
C GLY A 329 8.64 45.21 15.15
N GLY A 330 9.89 45.67 15.08
CA GLY A 330 10.49 46.50 16.14
C GLY A 330 9.93 47.91 16.13
N GLY A 331 9.93 48.58 17.30
CA GLY A 331 9.52 49.98 17.41
C GLY A 331 10.57 50.94 16.83
N GLY A 332 10.15 52.12 16.38
CA GLY A 332 11.07 53.20 16.05
C GLY A 332 11.67 53.84 17.30
N GLY A 333 12.89 54.36 17.22
CA GLY A 333 13.49 55.12 18.32
C GLY A 333 12.87 56.52 18.48
N GLY A 334 13.00 57.13 19.67
CA GLY A 334 12.53 58.50 19.92
C GLY A 334 13.31 59.54 19.12
N GLY A 335 12.68 60.68 18.79
CA GLY A 335 13.35 61.81 18.12
C GLY A 335 14.18 62.66 19.09
N GLY A 336 15.24 63.26 18.57
CA GLY A 336 16.18 64.12 19.30
C GLY A 336 15.63 65.54 19.47
N SER A 337 15.70 66.10 20.68
CA SER A 337 14.99 67.33 21.03
C SER A 337 15.80 68.59 20.73
N CYS A 338 15.21 69.52 19.97
CA CYS A 338 15.71 70.89 19.87
C CYS A 338 14.70 71.86 20.50
N GLY A 339 15.16 72.64 21.49
CA GLY A 339 14.40 73.64 22.23
C GLY A 339 15.00 75.05 22.09
N ILE A 340 14.19 76.06 22.40
CA ILE A 340 14.58 77.48 22.29
C ILE A 340 15.75 77.76 23.25
N GLY A 341 16.93 78.03 22.69
CA GLY A 341 18.15 78.36 23.43
C GLY A 341 19.33 77.39 23.23
N CYS A 342 19.11 76.25 22.56
CA CYS A 342 20.18 75.33 22.16
C CYS A 342 20.56 75.50 20.68
N LEU A 343 21.86 75.45 20.38
CA LEU A 343 22.41 75.39 19.02
C LEU A 343 22.40 73.94 18.50
N CYS A 344 21.24 73.27 18.50
CA CYS A 344 21.08 71.92 17.95
C CYS A 344 20.00 71.88 16.87
N TYR A 345 19.91 70.77 16.14
CA TYR A 345 18.91 70.56 15.10
C TYR A 345 17.92 69.47 15.52
N GLU A 346 16.74 69.46 14.92
CA GLU A 346 15.73 68.43 15.20
C GLU A 346 16.10 67.12 14.52
N ASP A 347 16.26 66.06 15.32
CA ASP A 347 16.73 64.78 14.82
C ASP A 347 15.62 63.75 14.74
N ARG A 348 15.83 62.80 13.84
CA ARG A 348 14.93 61.67 13.66
C ARG A 348 15.58 60.38 14.16
N GLY A 349 14.86 59.68 15.04
CA GLY A 349 15.26 58.35 15.51
C GLY A 349 15.31 57.30 14.41
N GLY A 350 16.04 56.21 14.68
CA GLY A 350 16.11 55.07 13.78
C GLY A 350 14.76 54.36 13.62
N GLY A 351 14.45 53.91 12.41
CA GLY A 351 13.28 53.09 12.15
C GLY A 351 13.44 51.68 12.73
N GLY A 352 12.38 51.08 13.26
CA GLY A 352 12.40 49.70 13.71
C GLY A 352 12.56 48.73 12.55
N GLY A 353 13.18 47.56 12.79
CA GLY A 353 13.24 46.49 11.79
C GLY A 353 11.92 45.73 11.69
N SER A 354 11.55 45.26 10.49
CA SER A 354 10.35 44.40 10.35
C SER A 354 10.57 43.00 10.92
N GLY A 355 9.51 42.34 11.35
CA GLY A 355 9.56 40.94 11.78
C GLY A 355 9.86 39.99 10.62
N GLY A 356 10.44 38.83 10.94
CA GLY A 356 10.70 37.77 9.97
C GLY A 356 9.45 36.96 9.62
N CYS A 357 9.43 36.38 8.43
CA CYS A 357 8.34 35.50 7.98
C CYS A 357 8.28 34.20 8.79
N GLY A 358 7.06 33.70 9.02
CA GLY A 358 6.84 32.37 9.56
C GLY A 358 7.26 31.27 8.56
N GLY A 359 7.82 30.18 9.08
CA GLY A 359 8.24 29.03 8.27
C GLY A 359 7.09 28.10 7.90
N LEU A 360 7.07 27.62 6.65
CA LEU A 360 6.15 26.59 6.17
C LEU A 360 6.29 25.25 6.89
N GLY A 361 5.17 24.60 7.21
CA GLY A 361 5.16 23.28 7.83
C GLY A 361 5.64 22.17 6.89
N GLY A 362 6.32 21.15 7.43
CA GLY A 362 6.87 20.04 6.68
C GLY A 362 5.80 19.11 6.08
N ARG A 363 6.11 18.52 4.93
CA ARG A 363 5.24 17.53 4.27
C ARG A 363 5.30 16.17 4.99
N PRO A 364 4.24 15.35 4.96
CA PRO A 364 4.20 14.12 5.70
C PRO A 364 4.96 13.01 4.99
N GLY A 365 5.46 12.05 5.76
CA GLY A 365 5.86 10.76 5.23
C GLY A 365 4.62 9.94 4.85
N GLN A 366 4.69 9.22 3.74
CA GLN A 366 3.62 8.30 3.33
C GLN A 366 3.72 6.99 4.11
N GLY A 367 2.58 6.34 4.36
CA GLY A 367 2.57 5.01 4.97
C GLY A 367 3.17 3.96 4.03
N GLY A 368 3.81 2.93 4.60
CA GLY A 368 4.29 1.77 3.86
C GLY A 368 3.13 0.89 3.39
N GLY A 369 3.27 0.27 2.22
CA GLY A 369 2.34 -0.72 1.70
C GLY A 369 2.35 -2.00 2.54
N GLY A 370 1.23 -2.71 2.64
CA GLY A 370 1.20 -4.01 3.31
C GLY A 370 1.84 -5.10 2.44
N GLY A 371 2.33 -6.17 3.08
CA GLY A 371 2.84 -7.35 2.40
C GLY A 371 1.73 -8.24 1.86
N GLY A 372 1.95 -8.82 0.67
CA GLY A 372 1.04 -9.77 0.04
C GLY A 372 0.98 -11.10 0.78
N GLY A 373 -0.13 -11.82 0.65
CA GLY A 373 -0.30 -13.14 1.26
C GLY A 373 0.13 -14.28 0.35
N SER A 374 0.40 -15.44 0.95
CA SER A 374 0.53 -16.73 0.27
C SER A 374 -0.66 -17.62 0.66
N PHE A 375 -1.47 -17.99 -0.33
CA PHE A 375 -2.74 -18.67 -0.10
C PHE A 375 -2.87 -19.95 -0.94
N GLY A 376 -3.07 -21.09 -0.28
CA GLY A 376 -3.44 -22.34 -0.96
C GLY A 376 -4.78 -22.16 -1.68
N VAL A 377 -5.80 -21.80 -0.90
CA VAL A 377 -7.14 -21.45 -1.37
C VAL A 377 -7.58 -20.13 -0.72
N LEU A 378 -7.97 -19.14 -1.52
CA LEU A 378 -8.66 -17.93 -1.04
C LEU A 378 -10.12 -17.95 -1.50
N ALA A 379 -11.06 -17.91 -0.56
CA ALA A 379 -12.48 -17.76 -0.84
C ALA A 379 -12.99 -16.38 -0.38
N ALA A 380 -13.41 -15.56 -1.34
CA ALA A 380 -13.98 -14.24 -1.06
C ALA A 380 -15.48 -14.28 -0.74
N GLY A 381 -16.18 -15.31 -1.19
CA GLY A 381 -17.60 -15.57 -0.94
C GLY A 381 -18.00 -16.94 -1.48
N GLY A 382 -19.26 -17.35 -1.25
CA GLY A 382 -19.83 -18.58 -1.80
C GLY A 382 -19.55 -19.83 -0.96
N HIS A 383 -19.54 -20.99 -1.62
CA HIS A 383 -19.41 -22.30 -0.98
C HIS A 383 -18.17 -23.05 -1.48
N VAL A 384 -17.29 -23.47 -0.58
CA VAL A 384 -16.06 -24.21 -0.94
C VAL A 384 -15.84 -25.44 -0.07
N VAL A 385 -15.48 -26.55 -0.68
CA VAL A 385 -15.05 -27.77 0.01
C VAL A 385 -13.59 -27.99 -0.33
N VAL A 386 -12.73 -27.89 0.67
CA VAL A 386 -11.30 -28.14 0.55
C VAL A 386 -10.99 -29.40 1.35
N SER A 387 -10.75 -30.52 0.68
CA SER A 387 -10.51 -31.79 1.38
C SER A 387 -9.55 -32.74 0.67
N GLY A 388 -8.76 -33.51 1.42
CA GLY A 388 -7.87 -34.51 0.83
C GLY A 388 -6.69 -33.90 0.07
N ASN A 389 -6.32 -32.63 0.34
CA ASN A 389 -5.20 -31.98 -0.33
C ASN A 389 -3.93 -32.03 0.51
N VAL A 390 -2.78 -31.97 -0.16
CA VAL A 390 -1.51 -31.53 0.43
C VAL A 390 -1.31 -30.08 0.05
N ILE A 391 -1.20 -29.17 1.02
CA ILE A 391 -1.11 -27.74 0.78
C ILE A 391 0.14 -27.20 1.49
N THR A 392 1.06 -26.63 0.71
CA THR A 392 2.23 -25.90 1.18
C THR A 392 2.12 -24.45 0.73
N THR A 393 2.12 -23.51 1.69
CA THR A 393 2.18 -22.08 1.36
C THR A 393 3.54 -21.50 1.74
N GLY A 394 4.00 -20.54 0.94
CA GLY A 394 5.18 -19.73 1.19
C GLY A 394 4.97 -18.74 2.32
N ALA A 395 5.97 -17.90 2.56
CA ALA A 395 5.91 -16.82 3.52
C ALA A 395 4.93 -15.72 3.05
N GLY A 396 4.30 -15.05 4.01
CA GLY A 396 3.68 -13.77 3.72
C GLY A 396 4.74 -12.70 3.49
N GLY A 397 4.49 -11.76 2.59
CA GLY A 397 5.41 -10.66 2.31
C GLY A 397 5.58 -9.74 3.52
N THR A 398 6.75 -9.15 3.70
CA THR A 398 6.97 -8.14 4.74
C THR A 398 6.24 -6.84 4.41
N GLY A 399 5.80 -6.10 5.43
CA GLY A 399 5.24 -4.77 5.24
C GLY A 399 6.33 -3.76 4.87
N GLY A 400 6.01 -2.81 3.99
CA GLY A 400 6.92 -1.73 3.63
C GLY A 400 7.17 -0.76 4.78
N ARG A 401 8.35 -0.16 4.84
CA ARG A 401 8.69 0.87 5.84
C ARG A 401 7.87 2.14 5.62
N GLY A 402 7.42 2.79 6.69
CA GLY A 402 6.83 4.13 6.61
C GLY A 402 7.84 5.22 6.22
N GLY A 403 7.42 6.16 5.39
CA GLY A 403 8.26 7.28 4.97
C GLY A 403 8.54 8.25 6.12
N ASP A 404 9.72 8.86 6.12
CA ASP A 404 10.07 9.88 7.10
C ASP A 404 9.29 11.19 6.84
N GLY A 405 8.93 11.90 7.91
CA GLY A 405 8.31 13.22 7.83
C GLY A 405 9.32 14.29 7.40
N GLY A 406 8.90 15.18 6.50
CA GLY A 406 9.74 16.24 5.98
C GLY A 406 10.02 17.33 7.01
N VAL A 407 11.22 17.90 6.97
CA VAL A 407 11.64 18.99 7.86
C VAL A 407 10.76 20.23 7.62
N GLY A 408 10.30 20.87 8.69
CA GLY A 408 9.65 22.17 8.64
C GLY A 408 10.62 23.29 8.27
N GLN A 409 10.16 24.28 7.52
CA GLN A 409 10.99 25.42 7.15
C GLN A 409 11.31 26.27 8.38
N ARG A 410 12.56 26.71 8.55
CA ARG A 410 12.94 27.64 9.63
C ARG A 410 12.28 29.01 9.43
N GLY A 411 11.85 29.65 10.51
CA GLY A 411 11.33 31.01 10.44
C GLY A 411 12.42 32.02 10.10
N GLY A 412 12.06 33.07 9.37
CA GLY A 412 12.97 34.14 8.95
C GLY A 412 13.46 34.95 10.15
N SER A 413 14.70 35.43 10.09
CA SER A 413 15.22 36.37 11.08
C SER A 413 14.43 37.69 11.05
N GLY A 414 14.33 38.38 12.18
CA GLY A 414 13.85 39.75 12.19
C GLY A 414 14.86 40.70 11.53
N GLY A 415 14.36 41.81 11.00
CA GLY A 415 15.17 42.90 10.47
C GLY A 415 15.87 43.66 11.59
N LEU A 416 17.07 44.17 11.33
CA LEU A 416 17.77 45.05 12.26
C LEU A 416 17.04 46.39 12.36
N GLY A 417 17.06 47.01 13.54
CA GLY A 417 16.64 48.41 13.69
C GLY A 417 17.69 49.35 13.09
N GLY A 418 17.25 50.51 12.61
CA GLY A 418 18.12 51.59 12.17
C GLY A 418 18.89 52.18 13.34
N SER A 419 20.15 52.53 13.13
CA SER A 419 20.97 53.13 14.18
C SER A 419 20.45 54.51 14.59
N ALA A 420 20.73 54.87 15.85
CA ALA A 420 20.58 56.22 16.37
C ALA A 420 21.50 57.22 15.63
N ARG A 421 21.18 58.49 15.80
CA ARG A 421 21.89 59.66 15.28
C ARG A 421 21.77 60.80 16.29
N ASP A 422 22.90 61.40 16.65
CA ASP A 422 23.01 62.35 17.78
C ASP A 422 22.28 61.86 19.05
N ASP A 423 21.39 62.67 19.63
CA ASP A 423 20.61 62.37 20.85
C ASP A 423 19.29 61.62 20.56
N SER A 424 19.09 61.13 19.34
CA SER A 424 17.93 60.31 18.98
C SER A 424 18.09 58.83 19.36
N GLY A 425 16.96 58.12 19.50
CA GLY A 425 16.96 56.70 19.81
C GLY A 425 17.17 55.82 18.58
N GLY A 426 17.83 54.67 18.75
CA GLY A 426 17.90 53.63 17.72
C GLY A 426 16.59 52.86 17.57
N GLY A 427 16.33 52.30 16.40
CA GLY A 427 15.19 51.41 16.18
C GLY A 427 15.37 50.06 16.86
N GLY A 428 14.27 49.44 17.30
CA GLY A 428 14.26 48.08 17.81
C GLY A 428 14.37 47.05 16.68
N THR A 429 14.93 45.88 16.97
CA THR A 429 14.96 44.76 16.02
C THR A 429 13.58 44.13 15.88
N GLY A 430 13.26 43.64 14.68
CA GLY A 430 12.07 42.82 14.47
C GLY A 430 12.19 41.46 15.16
N GLY A 431 11.05 40.88 15.51
CA GLY A 431 10.97 39.52 16.02
C GLY A 431 11.26 38.49 14.94
N LYS A 432 11.90 37.38 15.31
CA LYS A 432 12.07 36.22 14.41
C LYS A 432 10.71 35.59 14.11
N GLY A 433 10.49 35.13 12.87
CA GLY A 433 9.36 34.27 12.55
C GLY A 433 9.46 32.90 13.24
N GLY A 434 8.33 32.30 13.55
CA GLY A 434 8.24 30.95 14.08
C GLY A 434 8.67 29.93 13.03
N ASN A 435 9.38 28.88 13.45
CA ASN A 435 9.67 27.75 12.57
C ASN A 435 8.37 27.01 12.21
N GLY A 436 8.25 26.48 11.00
CA GLY A 436 7.23 25.51 10.67
C GLY A 436 7.47 24.20 11.41
N GLY A 437 6.39 23.51 11.79
CA GLY A 437 6.50 22.19 12.39
C GLY A 437 6.91 21.14 11.36
N ASP A 438 7.64 20.11 11.77
CA ASP A 438 7.98 18.98 10.90
C ASP A 438 6.73 18.21 10.48
N GLY A 439 6.78 17.59 9.29
CA GLY A 439 5.75 16.66 8.87
C GLY A 439 5.71 15.42 9.75
N GLY A 440 4.51 14.86 9.92
CA GLY A 440 4.34 13.60 10.61
C GLY A 440 4.97 12.45 9.84
N PRO A 441 5.62 11.49 10.50
CA PRO A 441 6.13 10.29 9.85
C PRO A 441 4.99 9.39 9.38
N GLY A 442 5.22 8.69 8.27
CA GLY A 442 4.38 7.59 7.82
C GLY A 442 4.58 6.34 8.68
N ALA A 443 3.56 5.51 8.76
CA ALA A 443 3.58 4.26 9.49
C ALA A 443 4.04 3.08 8.63
N GLY A 444 4.52 2.01 9.25
CA GLY A 444 4.86 0.77 8.53
C GLY A 444 3.61 0.02 8.06
N GLY A 445 3.71 -0.67 6.93
CA GLY A 445 2.66 -1.57 6.42
C GLY A 445 2.57 -2.86 7.25
N GLY A 446 1.39 -3.47 7.30
CA GLY A 446 1.20 -4.78 7.92
C GLY A 446 1.88 -5.89 7.12
N GLY A 447 2.32 -6.95 7.80
CA GLY A 447 2.84 -8.14 7.15
C GLY A 447 1.73 -8.95 6.46
N GLY A 448 2.12 -9.68 5.41
CA GLY A 448 1.24 -10.57 4.67
C GLY A 448 0.97 -11.88 5.42
N PRO A 449 -0.20 -12.52 5.20
CA PRO A 449 -0.53 -13.79 5.81
C PRO A 449 0.02 -14.99 5.01
N SER A 450 0.06 -16.15 5.65
CA SER A 450 0.29 -17.45 4.99
C SER A 450 -0.78 -18.44 5.42
N ALA A 451 -1.63 -18.91 4.51
CA ALA A 451 -2.76 -19.75 4.88
C ALA A 451 -3.15 -20.78 3.83
N CYS A 452 -3.36 -22.03 4.25
CA CYS A 452 -3.86 -23.07 3.36
C CYS A 452 -5.28 -22.77 2.88
N LEU A 453 -6.16 -22.34 3.78
CA LEU A 453 -7.46 -21.75 3.47
C LEU A 453 -7.55 -20.35 4.09
N ALA A 454 -7.82 -19.35 3.26
CA ALA A 454 -8.23 -18.02 3.70
C ALA A 454 -9.65 -17.72 3.21
N GLN A 455 -10.51 -17.20 4.08
CA GLN A 455 -11.93 -17.02 3.77
C GLN A 455 -12.53 -15.73 4.35
N SER A 456 -13.47 -15.13 3.63
CA SER A 456 -14.29 -14.03 4.16
C SER A 456 -15.42 -14.57 5.03
N ALA A 457 -15.84 -13.83 6.05
CA ALA A 457 -16.89 -14.25 6.99
C ALA A 457 -18.23 -14.68 6.34
N SER A 458 -18.45 -14.34 5.06
CA SER A 458 -19.64 -14.74 4.29
C SER A 458 -19.53 -16.12 3.61
N VAL A 459 -18.34 -16.73 3.59
CA VAL A 459 -18.08 -18.02 2.96
C VAL A 459 -18.62 -19.14 3.83
N THR A 460 -19.35 -20.06 3.21
CA THR A 460 -19.63 -21.37 3.80
C THR A 460 -18.56 -22.34 3.31
N PHE A 461 -17.83 -22.98 4.22
CA PHE A 461 -16.74 -23.87 3.83
C PHE A 461 -16.72 -25.19 4.60
N THR A 462 -16.16 -26.21 3.95
CA THR A 462 -15.68 -27.44 4.60
C THR A 462 -14.17 -27.50 4.42
N PHE A 463 -13.43 -27.70 5.51
CA PHE A 463 -11.97 -27.88 5.50
C PHE A 463 -11.63 -29.12 6.32
N ALA A 464 -11.43 -30.25 5.65
CA ALA A 464 -11.26 -31.57 6.29
C ALA A 464 -10.17 -32.38 5.57
N ASP A 465 -9.48 -33.27 6.28
CA ASP A 465 -8.55 -34.24 5.68
C ASP A 465 -7.43 -33.63 4.80
N ASN A 466 -7.01 -32.40 5.10
CA ASN A 466 -5.90 -31.75 4.40
C ASN A 466 -4.61 -31.88 5.20
N ASN A 467 -3.49 -32.18 4.54
CA ASN A 467 -2.16 -32.00 5.09
C ASN A 467 -1.68 -30.58 4.77
N CYS A 468 -1.65 -29.69 5.76
CA CYS A 468 -1.38 -28.29 5.57
C CYS A 468 -0.07 -27.87 6.25
N THR A 469 0.83 -27.27 5.47
CA THR A 469 2.06 -26.63 5.96
C THR A 469 2.07 -25.17 5.53
N THR A 470 2.02 -24.25 6.49
CA THR A 470 2.08 -22.82 6.21
C THR A 470 3.49 -22.28 6.37
N GLY A 471 3.88 -21.37 5.48
CA GLY A 471 5.07 -20.54 5.64
C GLY A 471 4.95 -19.54 6.79
N THR A 472 6.04 -18.81 7.04
CA THR A 472 6.05 -17.81 8.11
C THR A 472 5.19 -16.60 7.73
N PRO A 473 4.42 -16.01 8.67
CA PRO A 473 3.76 -14.75 8.41
C PRO A 473 4.80 -13.65 8.14
N GLY A 474 4.46 -12.70 7.28
CA GLY A 474 5.32 -11.56 6.99
C GLY A 474 5.49 -10.67 8.21
N PHE A 475 6.68 -10.08 8.38
CA PHE A 475 6.90 -9.08 9.41
C PHE A 475 6.20 -7.77 9.06
N GLY A 476 5.72 -7.06 10.08
CA GLY A 476 5.26 -5.69 9.90
C GLY A 476 6.42 -4.76 9.52
N GLY A 477 6.13 -3.78 8.67
CA GLY A 477 7.10 -2.79 8.24
C GLY A 477 7.53 -1.86 9.37
N ALA A 478 8.77 -1.40 9.31
CA ALA A 478 9.28 -0.41 10.25
C ALA A 478 8.53 0.94 10.08
N SER A 479 8.48 1.74 11.14
CA SER A 479 7.92 3.09 11.10
C SER A 479 8.85 4.10 10.43
N GLY A 480 8.28 5.16 9.86
CA GLY A 480 9.02 6.38 9.55
C GLY A 480 9.36 7.19 10.80
N THR A 481 10.24 8.17 10.63
CA THR A 481 10.67 9.11 11.69
C THR A 481 10.58 10.55 11.21
N ASN A 482 10.79 11.53 12.10
CA ASN A 482 11.06 12.90 11.68
C ASN A 482 12.13 13.57 12.55
N PRO A 483 12.69 14.71 12.12
CA PRO A 483 13.80 15.38 12.82
C PRO A 483 13.48 15.80 14.25
N SER A 484 12.20 16.02 14.58
CA SER A 484 11.71 16.36 15.92
C SER A 484 11.43 15.13 16.81
N GLY A 485 11.83 13.91 16.38
CA GLY A 485 11.70 12.69 17.18
C GLY A 485 10.33 12.02 17.13
N GLY A 486 9.44 12.43 16.21
CA GLY A 486 8.19 11.73 15.95
C GLY A 486 8.46 10.39 15.28
N VAL A 487 7.73 9.35 15.68
CA VAL A 487 7.83 7.98 15.14
C VAL A 487 6.45 7.51 14.72
N GLY A 488 6.35 6.94 13.51
CA GLY A 488 5.12 6.30 13.00
C GLY A 488 4.75 5.06 13.82
N GLY A 489 3.51 4.57 13.66
CA GLY A 489 3.19 3.23 14.13
C GLY A 489 3.98 2.17 13.35
N PRO A 490 4.57 1.15 14.01
CA PRO A 490 5.09 0.00 13.29
C PRO A 490 3.93 -0.79 12.69
N GLY A 491 4.17 -1.46 11.57
CA GLY A 491 3.23 -2.45 11.05
C GLY A 491 3.10 -3.64 12.01
N SER A 492 1.92 -4.25 12.06
CA SER A 492 1.75 -5.52 12.76
C SER A 492 2.25 -6.66 11.88
N ASN A 493 2.82 -7.71 12.48
CA ASN A 493 3.14 -8.93 11.75
C ASN A 493 1.86 -9.58 11.21
N GLY A 494 2.00 -10.29 10.09
CA GLY A 494 0.94 -11.09 9.50
C GLY A 494 0.49 -12.24 10.40
N MET A 495 -0.51 -12.99 9.94
CA MET A 495 -0.93 -14.23 10.58
C MET A 495 -0.66 -15.43 9.68
N ALA A 496 -0.37 -16.58 10.29
CA ALA A 496 -0.32 -17.84 9.58
C ALA A 496 -1.28 -18.85 10.22
N GLY A 497 -1.89 -19.71 9.40
CA GLY A 497 -2.78 -20.74 9.91
C GLY A 497 -3.40 -21.59 8.81
N ALA A 498 -3.79 -22.82 9.16
CA ALA A 498 -4.42 -23.73 8.21
C ALA A 498 -5.75 -23.19 7.68
N ASN A 499 -6.51 -22.51 8.54
CA ASN A 499 -7.75 -21.83 8.18
C ASN A 499 -7.77 -20.45 8.83
N LEU A 500 -7.86 -19.40 8.01
CA LEU A 500 -7.76 -18.01 8.41
C LEU A 500 -8.97 -17.22 7.90
N GLN A 501 -9.71 -16.59 8.80
CA GLN A 501 -10.76 -15.64 8.41
C GLN A 501 -10.17 -14.24 8.18
N ILE A 502 -10.49 -13.63 7.06
CA ILE A 502 -10.09 -12.26 6.69
C ILE A 502 -11.36 -11.45 6.44
N ASN A 503 -11.54 -10.36 7.18
CA ASN A 503 -12.75 -9.54 7.13
C ASN A 503 -12.69 -8.41 6.12
#